data_AF-A0A7S0J3J9-F1
#
_entry.id   AF-A0A7S0J3J9-F1
#
_cell.length_a   1.000
_cell.length_b   1.000
_cell.length_c   1.000
_cell.angle_alpha   90.00
_cell.angle_beta   90.00
_cell.angle_gamma   90.00
#
_symmetry.space_group_name_H-M   'P 1'
#
loop_
_entity.id
_entity.type
_entity.pdbx_description
1 polymer ?
#
loop_
_entity_poly.entity_id
_entity_poly.type
_entity_poly.pdbx_seq_one_letter_code
_entity_poly.pdbx_strand_id
1 'polypeptide(L)'
;EPFPAGAYVLIADDFTNSGSTLFGGAEIIRRHSAGSLRVHAYVTHFVAKYSSATVSKFIDTLYADKAPLDVFHCTDSVCGIAAELKRKSEERANGEPHKVHVHPVAPLIADWLIHNPPPAATGLQ
;
A
#
# COMPACT_ATOMS: atom_id res chain seq x y z
N GLU A 1 24.11 9.63 -7.30
CA GLU A 1 24.81 9.61 -5.99
C GLU A 1 24.13 8.56 -5.11
N PRO A 2 24.86 7.85 -4.24
CA PRO A 2 24.25 6.88 -3.34
C PRO A 2 23.34 7.57 -2.32
N PHE A 3 22.30 6.88 -1.87
CA PHE A 3 21.47 7.39 -0.78
C PHE A 3 22.30 7.52 0.51
N PRO A 4 22.12 8.60 1.28
CA PRO A 4 22.83 8.76 2.55
C PRO A 4 22.38 7.70 3.56
N ALA A 5 23.29 7.28 4.45
CA ALA A 5 22.97 6.34 5.51
C ALA A 5 21.86 6.89 6.42
N GLY A 6 20.89 6.04 6.76
CA GLY A 6 19.71 6.42 7.53
C GLY A 6 18.61 7.10 6.70
N ALA A 7 18.75 7.19 5.38
CA ALA A 7 17.71 7.79 4.54
C ALA A 7 16.39 7.02 4.62
N TYR A 8 15.32 7.77 4.37
CA TYR A 8 13.96 7.26 4.24
C TYR A 8 13.48 7.53 2.82
N VAL A 9 13.05 6.48 2.12
CA VAL A 9 12.58 6.55 0.74
C VAL A 9 11.14 6.07 0.68
N LEU A 10 10.27 6.87 0.06
CA LEU A 10 8.89 6.51 -0.21
C LEU A 10 8.71 6.31 -1.72
N ILE A 11 8.32 5.11 -2.14
CA ILE A 11 7.85 4.83 -3.50
C ILE A 11 6.36 5.14 -3.53
N ALA A 12 5.95 6.13 -4.31
CA ALA A 12 4.54 6.47 -4.50
C ALA A 12 4.08 6.03 -5.89
N ASP A 13 2.92 5.38 -5.95
CA ASP A 13 2.27 4.98 -7.20
C ASP A 13 0.75 5.12 -7.07
N ASP A 14 0.03 5.23 -8.18
CA ASP A 14 -1.43 5.40 -8.15
C ASP A 14 -2.15 4.06 -7.89
N PHE A 15 -1.70 2.98 -8.51
CA PHE A 15 -2.21 1.64 -8.25
C PHE A 15 -1.14 0.56 -8.34
N THR A 16 -1.41 -0.60 -7.74
CA THR A 16 -0.63 -1.79 -8.01
C THR A 16 -1.51 -3.04 -8.02
N ASN A 17 -1.16 -3.98 -8.89
CA ASN A 17 -1.77 -5.31 -8.92
C ASN A 17 -1.03 -6.24 -7.96
N SER A 18 0.21 -6.62 -8.28
CA SER A 18 0.96 -7.63 -7.52
C SER A 18 2.05 -7.05 -6.61
N GLY A 19 2.31 -5.75 -6.67
CA GLY A 19 3.46 -5.13 -5.99
C GLY A 19 4.82 -5.44 -6.61
N SER A 20 4.91 -6.22 -7.69
CA SER A 20 6.19 -6.66 -8.26
C SER A 20 7.10 -5.51 -8.69
N THR A 21 6.54 -4.45 -9.26
CA THR A 21 7.28 -3.23 -9.60
C THR A 21 7.75 -2.48 -8.37
N LEU A 22 6.94 -2.44 -7.30
CA LEU A 22 7.31 -1.80 -6.03
C LEU A 22 8.47 -2.53 -5.36
N PHE A 23 8.39 -3.87 -5.26
CA PHE A 23 9.46 -4.68 -4.69
C PHE A 23 10.75 -4.60 -5.53
N GLY A 24 10.64 -4.66 -6.86
CA GLY A 24 11.79 -4.51 -7.75
C GLY A 24 12.45 -3.13 -7.64
N GLY A 25 11.64 -2.06 -7.57
CA GLY A 25 12.14 -0.70 -7.33
C GLY A 25 12.84 -0.58 -5.98
N ALA A 26 12.26 -1.15 -4.92
CA ALA A 26 12.85 -1.15 -3.59
C ALA A 26 14.19 -1.92 -3.55
N GLU A 27 14.32 -3.03 -4.28
CA GLU A 27 15.61 -3.72 -4.43
C GLU A 27 16.66 -2.84 -5.09
N ILE A 28 16.30 -2.15 -6.18
CA ILE A 28 17.21 -1.23 -6.88
C ILE A 28 17.65 -0.12 -5.93
N ILE A 29 16.72 0.49 -5.19
CA ILE A 29 17.00 1.52 -4.20
C ILE A 29 18.00 1.03 -3.15
N ARG A 30 17.78 -0.17 -2.59
CA ARG A 30 18.69 -0.74 -1.58
C ARG A 30 20.09 -0.99 -2.12
N ARG A 31 20.24 -1.42 -3.38
CA ARG A 31 21.56 -1.62 -4.02
C ARG A 31 22.35 -0.32 -4.19
N HIS A 32 21.69 0.83 -4.16
CA HIS A 32 22.32 2.16 -4.28
C HIS A 32 22.47 2.87 -2.92
N SER A 33 22.34 2.15 -1.80
CA SER A 33 22.59 2.67 -0.45
C SER A 33 23.91 2.14 0.10
N ALA A 34 24.70 3.00 0.73
CA ALA A 34 25.94 2.63 1.43
C ALA A 34 25.72 2.20 2.89
N GLY A 35 24.47 2.21 3.37
CA GLY A 35 24.14 1.93 4.77
C GLY A 35 22.68 1.55 5.00
N SER A 36 22.25 1.66 6.26
CA SER A 36 20.85 1.38 6.64
C SER A 36 19.91 2.33 5.90
N LEU A 37 18.84 1.77 5.34
CA LEU A 37 17.83 2.50 4.58
C LEU A 37 16.45 1.99 4.94
N ARG A 38 15.49 2.90 5.10
CA ARG A 38 14.07 2.57 5.19
C ARG A 38 13.39 2.84 3.85
N VAL A 39 12.75 1.83 3.28
CA VAL A 39 12.04 1.90 2.00
C VAL A 39 10.58 1.54 2.24
N HIS A 40 9.71 2.53 2.06
CA HIS A 40 8.27 2.38 2.17
C HIS A 40 7.64 2.49 0.78
N ALA A 41 6.45 1.93 0.63
CA ALA A 41 5.61 2.18 -0.54
C ALA A 41 4.26 2.74 -0.11
N TYR A 42 3.74 3.72 -0.86
CA TYR A 42 2.37 4.20 -0.76
C TYR A 42 1.68 4.03 -2.11
N VAL A 43 0.50 3.41 -2.10
CA VAL A 43 -0.31 3.24 -3.31
C VAL A 43 -1.74 3.61 -3.03
N THR A 44 -2.35 4.41 -3.90
CA THR A 44 -3.77 4.75 -3.69
C THR A 44 -4.64 3.51 -3.82
N HIS A 45 -4.46 2.71 -4.88
CA HIS A 45 -5.29 1.55 -5.17
C HIS A 45 -4.49 0.23 -5.14
N PHE A 46 -4.63 -0.55 -4.07
CA PHE A 46 -4.13 -1.93 -4.05
C PHE A 46 -5.18 -2.88 -4.65
N VAL A 47 -5.00 -3.27 -5.91
CA VAL A 47 -5.99 -4.00 -6.70
C VAL A 47 -5.88 -5.51 -6.50
N ALA A 48 -4.67 -6.06 -6.32
CA ALA A 48 -4.42 -7.50 -6.16
C ALA A 48 -5.08 -8.40 -7.22
N LYS A 49 -5.38 -7.87 -8.41
CA LYS A 49 -6.24 -8.53 -9.41
C LYS A 49 -7.54 -9.11 -8.81
N TYR A 50 -8.06 -8.50 -7.74
CA TYR A 50 -9.20 -8.98 -6.97
C TYR A 50 -9.06 -10.43 -6.45
N SER A 51 -7.84 -10.86 -6.14
CA SER A 51 -7.53 -12.25 -5.84
C SER A 51 -6.85 -12.42 -4.48
N SER A 52 -7.49 -13.18 -3.58
CA SER A 52 -6.94 -13.60 -2.28
C SER A 52 -5.54 -14.21 -2.39
N ALA A 53 -5.30 -15.02 -3.44
CA ALA A 53 -4.01 -15.64 -3.69
C ALA A 53 -2.92 -14.60 -4.02
N THR A 54 -3.27 -13.53 -4.72
CA THR A 54 -2.34 -12.42 -5.00
C THR A 54 -2.06 -11.63 -3.72
N VAL A 55 -3.07 -11.40 -2.88
CA VAL A 55 -2.88 -10.76 -1.57
C VAL A 55 -1.94 -11.59 -0.68
N SER A 56 -2.13 -12.92 -0.61
CA SER A 56 -1.24 -13.81 0.16
C SER A 56 0.21 -13.69 -0.32
N LYS A 57 0.46 -13.81 -1.64
CA LYS A 57 1.82 -13.69 -2.20
C LYS A 57 2.47 -12.34 -1.90
N PHE A 58 1.67 -11.27 -1.94
CA PHE A 58 2.14 -9.93 -1.58
C PHE A 58 2.58 -9.88 -0.11
N ILE A 59 1.76 -10.38 0.81
CA ILE A 59 2.07 -10.47 2.25
C ILE A 59 3.31 -11.35 2.50
N ASP A 60 3.39 -12.51 1.87
CA ASP A 60 4.53 -13.42 2.01
C ASP A 60 5.84 -12.72 1.61
N THR A 61 5.80 -11.93 0.53
CA THR A 61 6.95 -11.15 0.05
C THR A 61 7.31 -10.02 1.01
N LEU A 62 6.32 -9.28 1.53
CA LEU A 62 6.53 -8.16 2.45
C LEU A 62 7.09 -8.60 3.82
N TYR A 63 6.74 -9.83 4.24
CA TYR A 63 7.20 -10.44 5.50
C TYR A 63 8.34 -11.45 5.31
N ALA A 64 8.92 -11.56 4.12
CA ALA A 64 10.07 -12.42 3.88
C ALA A 64 11.31 -11.93 4.65
N ASP A 65 12.22 -12.86 4.96
CA ASP A 65 13.56 -12.48 5.41
C ASP A 65 14.23 -11.66 4.30
N LYS A 66 14.74 -10.48 4.66
CA LYS A 66 15.29 -9.47 3.73
C LYS A 66 14.29 -8.91 2.71
N ALA A 67 13.01 -8.80 3.08
CA ALA A 67 12.02 -8.09 2.27
C ALA A 67 12.54 -6.70 1.83
N PRO A 68 12.45 -6.35 0.53
CA PRO A 68 13.00 -5.09 0.05
C PRO A 68 12.16 -3.88 0.48
N LEU A 69 10.87 -4.08 0.79
CA LEU A 69 10.02 -3.05 1.41
C LEU A 69 9.93 -3.27 2.93
N ASP A 70 10.07 -2.20 3.69
CA ASP A 70 9.90 -2.22 5.14
C ASP A 70 8.42 -2.10 5.51
N VAL A 71 7.70 -1.20 4.84
CA VAL A 71 6.29 -0.91 5.12
C VAL A 71 5.55 -0.58 3.83
N PHE A 72 4.30 -1.01 3.78
CA PHE A 72 3.36 -0.77 2.72
C PHE A 72 2.16 0.02 3.23
N HIS A 73 1.81 1.07 2.52
CA HIS A 73 0.65 1.90 2.77
C HIS A 73 -0.29 1.85 1.57
N CYS A 74 -1.58 1.73 1.81
CA CYS A 74 -2.57 1.97 0.77
C CYS A 74 -3.84 2.60 1.32
N THR A 75 -4.77 2.98 0.45
CA THR A 75 -6.13 3.34 0.89
C THR A 75 -7.07 2.14 0.86
N ASP A 76 -8.25 2.28 1.46
CA ASP A 76 -9.36 1.33 1.38
C ASP A 76 -10.27 1.54 0.15
N SER A 77 -9.84 2.32 -0.84
CA SER A 77 -10.59 2.59 -2.08
C SER A 77 -10.96 1.33 -2.89
N VAL A 78 -10.25 0.22 -2.70
CA VAL A 78 -10.63 -1.12 -3.20
C VAL A 78 -11.10 -1.96 -2.01
N CYS A 79 -12.30 -1.69 -1.52
CA CYS A 79 -12.78 -2.08 -0.18
C CYS A 79 -12.53 -3.56 0.18
N GLY A 80 -12.97 -4.50 -0.66
CA GLY A 80 -12.87 -5.93 -0.38
C GLY A 80 -11.42 -6.42 -0.29
N ILE A 81 -10.55 -5.91 -1.16
CA ILE A 81 -9.14 -6.30 -1.22
C ILE A 81 -8.34 -5.62 -0.11
N ALA A 82 -8.61 -4.36 0.21
CA ALA A 82 -7.97 -3.66 1.31
C ALA A 82 -8.31 -4.30 2.67
N ALA A 83 -9.58 -4.71 2.87
CA ALA A 83 -9.99 -5.44 4.07
C ALA A 83 -9.26 -6.80 4.18
N GLU A 84 -9.17 -7.54 3.07
CA GLU A 84 -8.46 -8.81 3.04
C GLU A 84 -6.95 -8.65 3.29
N LEU A 85 -6.32 -7.63 2.69
CA LEU A 85 -4.91 -7.30 2.91
C LEU A 85 -4.65 -7.01 4.39
N LYS A 86 -5.48 -6.18 5.01
CA LYS A 86 -5.36 -5.83 6.43
C LYS A 86 -5.45 -7.09 7.30
N ARG A 87 -6.48 -7.91 7.12
CA ARG A 87 -6.68 -9.17 7.87
C ARG A 87 -5.47 -10.11 7.74
N LYS A 88 -5.01 -10.39 6.51
CA LYS A 88 -3.86 -11.29 6.28
C LYS A 88 -2.57 -10.72 6.85
N SER A 89 -2.37 -9.40 6.81
CA SER A 89 -1.21 -8.77 7.43
C SER A 89 -1.22 -8.89 8.95
N GLU A 90 -2.38 -8.73 9.59
CA GLU A 90 -2.55 -8.91 11.04
C GLU A 90 -2.24 -10.36 11.45
N GLU A 91 -2.78 -11.33 10.70
CA GLU A 91 -2.49 -12.77 10.89
C GLU A 91 -1.00 -13.08 10.71
N ARG A 92 -0.34 -12.47 9.72
CA ARG A 92 1.07 -12.74 9.42
C ARG A 92 2.02 -12.10 10.43
N ALA A 93 1.68 -10.93 10.96
CA ALA A 93 2.53 -10.19 11.89
C ALA A 93 2.81 -11.00 13.17
N ASN A 94 1.83 -11.72 13.71
CA ASN A 94 2.02 -12.66 14.83
C ASN A 94 2.87 -12.09 15.99
N GLY A 95 2.62 -10.83 16.39
CA GLY A 95 3.35 -10.13 17.44
C GLY A 95 4.53 -9.27 16.97
N GLU A 96 4.92 -9.36 15.70
CA GLU A 96 5.87 -8.45 15.04
C GLU A 96 5.21 -7.11 14.67
N PRO A 97 5.99 -6.04 14.43
CA PRO A 97 5.47 -4.79 13.91
C PRO A 97 4.65 -4.97 12.63
N HIS A 98 3.49 -4.31 12.58
CA HIS A 98 2.67 -4.29 11.38
C HIS A 98 3.40 -3.56 10.25
N LYS A 99 3.48 -4.22 9.08
CA LYS A 99 4.07 -3.66 7.86
C LYS A 99 3.04 -3.12 6.88
N VAL A 100 1.75 -3.34 7.12
CA VAL A 100 0.66 -2.84 6.26
C VAL A 100 -0.14 -1.79 7.02
N HIS A 101 -0.39 -0.66 6.37
CA HIS A 101 -1.30 0.36 6.86
C HIS A 101 -2.31 0.72 5.79
N VAL A 102 -3.58 0.46 6.07
CA VAL A 102 -4.71 0.82 5.21
C VAL A 102 -5.34 2.10 5.74
N HIS A 103 -5.43 3.12 4.89
CA HIS A 103 -5.94 4.45 5.22
C HIS A 103 -7.37 4.63 4.69
N PRO A 104 -8.31 5.10 5.52
CA PRO A 104 -9.69 5.28 5.09
C PRO A 104 -9.82 6.48 4.14
N VAL A 105 -10.44 6.27 2.98
CA VAL A 105 -10.76 7.34 2.02
C VAL A 105 -12.15 7.93 2.26
N ALA A 106 -13.03 7.22 2.96
CA ALA A 106 -14.41 7.64 3.18
C ALA A 106 -14.56 9.04 3.82
N PRO A 107 -13.77 9.43 4.85
CA PRO A 107 -13.87 10.78 5.41
C PRO A 107 -13.54 11.89 4.40
N LEU A 108 -12.54 11.66 3.54
CA LEU A 108 -12.14 12.59 2.49
C LEU A 108 -13.24 12.75 1.43
N ILE A 109 -13.85 11.63 1.01
CA ILE A 109 -14.95 11.65 0.03
C ILE A 109 -16.19 12.33 0.62
N ALA A 110 -16.51 12.05 1.89
CA ALA A 110 -17.63 12.68 2.57
C ALA A 110 -17.47 14.21 2.64
N ASP A 111 -16.28 14.69 3.01
CA ASP A 111 -15.97 16.13 3.01
C ASP A 111 -16.09 16.73 1.60
N TRP A 112 -15.57 16.04 0.59
CA TRP A 112 -15.69 16.50 -0.79
C TRP A 112 -17.15 16.62 -1.25
N LEU A 113 -18.01 15.64 -0.91
CA LEU A 113 -19.44 15.66 -1.25
C LEU A 113 -20.22 16.78 -0.55
N ILE A 114 -19.84 17.14 0.69
CA ILE A 114 -20.44 18.27 1.40
C ILE A 114 -20.17 19.58 0.66
N HIS A 115 -18.95 19.75 0.15
CA HIS A 115 -18.54 20.97 -0.56
C HIS A 115 -18.86 20.95 -2.06
N ASN A 116 -19.13 19.77 -2.63
CA ASN A 116 -19.44 19.55 -4.04
C ASN A 116 -20.69 18.65 -4.15
N PRO A 117 -21.85 19.12 -3.67
CA PRO A 117 -23.05 18.31 -3.68
C PRO A 117 -23.40 17.91 -5.12
N PRO A 118 -23.82 16.65 -5.37
CA PRO A 118 -24.27 16.26 -6.69
C PRO A 118 -25.46 17.14 -7.09
N PRO A 119 -25.68 17.36 -8.41
CA PRO A 119 -26.86 18.05 -8.89
C PRO A 119 -28.11 17.41 -8.28
N ALA A 120 -29.09 18.23 -7.90
CA ALA A 120 -30.38 17.72 -7.45
C ALA A 120 -30.89 16.69 -8.48
N ALA A 121 -31.29 15.51 -8.03
CA ALA A 121 -31.81 14.46 -8.88
C ALA A 121 -33.11 14.92 -9.54
N THR A 122 -33.01 15.63 -10.66
CA THR A 122 -34.13 15.97 -11.51
C THR A 122 -34.39 14.77 -12.42
N GLY A 123 -35.28 13.86 -12.01
CA GLY A 123 -35.91 12.91 -12.94
C GLY A 123 -35.51 11.43 -12.83
N LEU A 124 -35.45 10.86 -11.64
CA LEU A 124 -35.78 9.44 -11.48
C LEU A 124 -37.28 9.35 -11.12
N GLN A 125 -38.13 9.44 -12.15
CA GLN A 125 -39.49 8.91 -12.12
C GLN A 125 -39.48 7.51 -12.73
#